data_AF-A0A4Q9Z6D0-F1
#
_entry.id   AF-A0A4Q9Z6D0-F1
#
_cell.length_a   1.000
_cell.length_b   1.000
_cell.length_c   1.000
_cell.angle_alpha   90.00
_cell.angle_beta   90.00
_cell.angle_gamma   90.00
#
_symmetry.space_group_name_H-M   'P 1'
#
loop_
_entity.id
_entity.type
_entity.pdbx_description
1 polymer ?
#
loop_
_entity_poly.entity_id
_entity_poly.type
_entity_poly.pdbx_seq_one_letter_code
_entity_poly.pdbx_strand_id
1 'polypeptide(L)'
;MKNIFNPVYRQDYLDGYASGLNPYINIVGDANEAFAFGFEQGRQEYERLNGKIAHGIPKLIVTNKVLDDFLLAGMLGMDIDADDYTAFQIDVIQKWYQSGVEKYNPNQSSYLLGILEENGIDIL
;
A
#
# COMPACT_ATOMS: atom_id res chain seq x y z
N MET A 1 20.27 -16.18 4.51
CA MET A 1 18.80 -16.04 4.67
C MET A 1 18.54 -15.79 6.14
N LYS A 2 18.02 -14.60 6.51
CA LYS A 2 17.60 -14.35 7.89
C LYS A 2 16.47 -15.32 8.26
N ASN A 3 16.39 -15.75 9.51
CA ASN A 3 15.73 -16.99 9.93
C ASN A 3 14.19 -16.86 9.97
N ILE A 4 13.55 -16.66 8.81
CA ILE A 4 12.10 -16.45 8.63
C ILE A 4 11.23 -17.63 9.09
N PHE A 5 11.82 -18.79 9.37
CA PHE A 5 11.14 -19.96 9.92
C PHE A 5 11.13 -19.98 11.45
N ASN A 6 11.92 -19.12 12.11
CA ASN A 6 11.86 -18.96 13.56
C ASN A 6 10.65 -18.09 13.94
N PRO A 7 9.70 -18.61 14.75
CA PRO A 7 8.52 -17.86 15.16
C PRO A 7 8.82 -16.59 15.95
N VAL A 8 9.83 -16.61 16.82
CA VAL A 8 10.24 -15.44 17.62
C VAL A 8 10.79 -14.35 16.72
N TYR A 9 11.71 -14.71 15.83
CA TYR A 9 12.26 -13.77 14.84
C TYR A 9 11.15 -13.16 13.97
N ARG A 10 10.18 -13.99 13.54
CA ARG A 10 9.06 -13.51 12.73
C ARG A 10 8.18 -12.53 13.51
N GLN A 11 7.88 -12.82 14.77
CA GLN A 11 7.09 -11.92 15.60
C GLN A 11 7.80 -10.59 15.78
N ASP A 12 9.07 -10.62 16.18
CA ASP A 12 9.89 -9.42 16.35
C ASP A 12 9.96 -8.58 15.07
N TYR A 13 10.10 -9.24 13.91
CA TYR A 13 10.08 -8.58 12.60
C TYR A 13 8.74 -7.88 12.34
N LEU A 14 7.62 -8.55 12.58
CA LEU A 14 6.29 -7.98 12.35
C LEU A 14 6.04 -6.80 13.30
N ASP A 15 6.46 -6.91 14.55
CA ASP A 15 6.36 -5.86 15.56
C ASP A 15 7.17 -4.62 15.14
N GLY A 16 8.37 -4.82 14.58
CA GLY A 16 9.18 -3.77 14.01
C GLY A 16 8.53 -3.13 12.78
N TYR A 17 8.07 -3.97 11.84
CA TYR A 17 7.48 -3.53 10.56
C TYR A 17 6.22 -2.67 10.75
N ALA A 18 5.40 -2.98 11.75
CA ALA A 18 4.21 -2.21 12.07
C ALA A 18 4.48 -0.96 12.94
N SER A 19 5.74 -0.73 13.35
CA SER A 19 6.08 0.30 14.33
C SER A 19 6.29 1.67 13.69
N GLY A 20 5.61 2.69 14.21
CA GLY A 20 5.74 4.09 13.81
C GLY A 20 6.69 4.90 14.70
N LEU A 21 7.90 4.41 14.95
CA LEU A 21 8.87 5.09 15.81
C LEU A 21 9.51 6.31 15.12
N ASN A 22 9.86 7.32 15.93
CA ASN A 22 10.62 8.46 15.44
C ASN A 22 12.04 8.00 15.06
N PRO A 23 12.45 8.06 13.77
CA PRO A 23 13.74 7.56 13.31
C PRO A 23 14.92 8.40 13.83
N TYR A 24 14.68 9.60 14.36
CA TYR A 24 15.69 10.46 14.96
C TYR A 24 15.99 10.12 16.43
N ILE A 25 15.15 9.28 17.06
CA ILE A 25 15.40 8.80 18.42
C ILE A 25 16.05 7.43 18.32
N ASN A 26 17.18 7.24 18.98
CA ASN A 26 17.94 6.00 18.94
C ASN A 26 17.29 4.92 19.84
N ILE A 27 16.05 4.52 19.51
CA ILE A 27 15.30 3.44 20.19
C ILE A 27 15.80 2.06 19.71
N VAL A 28 16.42 2.02 18.54
CA VAL A 28 16.97 0.80 17.92
C VAL A 28 18.19 0.26 18.66
N GLY A 29 18.83 1.06 19.54
CA GLY A 29 19.99 0.63 20.32
C GLY A 29 19.75 -0.59 21.20
N ASP A 30 18.52 -0.78 21.68
CA ASP A 30 18.10 -1.93 22.51
C ASP A 30 17.21 -2.92 21.73
N ALA A 31 16.92 -2.65 20.45
CA ALA A 31 16.06 -3.50 19.65
C ALA A 31 16.82 -4.72 19.11
N ASN A 32 16.16 -5.87 19.08
CA ASN A 32 16.73 -7.05 18.43
C ASN A 32 16.82 -6.85 16.89
N GLU A 33 17.69 -7.62 16.24
CA GLU A 33 17.97 -7.47 14.80
C GLU A 33 16.71 -7.64 13.94
N ALA A 34 15.81 -8.53 14.33
CA ALA A 34 14.58 -8.81 13.61
C ALA A 34 13.64 -7.59 13.60
N PHE A 35 13.44 -6.98 14.76
CA PHE A 35 12.67 -5.75 14.92
C PHE A 35 13.27 -4.60 14.13
N ALA A 36 14.59 -4.38 14.25
CA ALA A 36 15.27 -3.30 13.53
C ALA A 36 15.14 -3.46 12.00
N PHE A 37 15.25 -4.70 11.51
CA PHE A 37 15.05 -5.00 10.11
C PHE A 37 13.60 -4.80 9.68
N GLY A 38 12.62 -5.25 10.48
CA GLY A 38 11.21 -5.03 10.23
C GLY A 38 10.88 -3.55 10.13
N PHE A 39 11.31 -2.76 11.11
CA PHE A 39 11.11 -1.31 11.16
C PHE A 39 11.62 -0.61 9.91
N GLU A 40 12.84 -0.93 9.48
CA GLU A 40 13.41 -0.33 8.27
C GLU A 40 12.62 -0.73 7.01
N GLN A 41 12.16 -1.98 6.90
CA GLN A 41 11.32 -2.40 5.77
C GLN A 41 9.96 -1.70 5.76
N GLY A 42 9.30 -1.60 6.91
CA GLY A 42 8.02 -0.89 7.03
C GLY A 42 8.15 0.59 6.67
N ARG A 43 9.22 1.24 7.15
CA ARG A 43 9.54 2.63 6.79
C ARG A 43 9.80 2.81 5.30
N GLN A 44 10.61 1.95 4.70
CA GLN A 44 10.89 2.01 3.26
C GLN A 44 9.62 1.84 2.42
N GLU A 45 8.74 0.92 2.79
CA GLU A 45 7.47 0.73 2.09
C GLU A 45 6.54 1.94 2.24
N TYR A 46 6.42 2.47 3.46
CA TYR A 46 5.70 3.70 3.70
C TYR A 46 6.22 4.84 2.83
N GLU A 47 7.54 5.10 2.85
CA GLU A 47 8.14 6.22 2.13
C GLU A 47 8.09 6.05 0.61
N ARG A 48 8.08 4.80 0.13
CA ARG A 48 7.87 4.48 -1.30
C ARG A 48 6.49 4.95 -1.78
N LEU A 49 5.48 4.85 -0.93
CA LEU A 49 4.09 5.18 -1.27
C LEU A 49 3.70 6.63 -0.91
N ASN A 50 4.28 7.17 0.15
CA ASN A 50 3.82 8.41 0.79
C ASN A 50 4.86 9.55 0.74
N GLY A 51 6.08 9.27 0.29
CA GLY A 51 7.18 10.22 0.31
C GLY A 51 7.98 10.13 1.62
N LYS A 52 9.14 10.79 1.65
CA LYS A 52 10.05 10.71 2.81
C LYS A 52 9.44 11.39 4.03
N ILE A 53 9.52 10.74 5.18
CA ILE A 53 9.04 11.27 6.47
C ILE A 53 9.75 12.59 6.82
N ALA A 54 11.00 12.75 6.39
CA ALA A 54 11.77 13.98 6.56
C ALA A 54 11.12 15.22 5.90
N HIS A 55 10.19 15.04 4.96
CA HIS A 55 9.43 16.12 4.33
C HIS A 55 8.06 16.35 4.98
N GLY A 56 7.77 15.68 6.10
CA GLY A 56 6.48 15.67 6.76
C GLY A 56 5.68 14.40 6.45
N ILE A 57 4.63 14.18 7.24
CA ILE A 57 3.69 13.08 7.08
C ILE A 57 2.45 13.64 6.35
N PRO A 58 2.08 13.11 5.16
CA PRO A 58 0.88 13.51 4.44
C PRO A 58 -0.40 13.30 5.27
N LYS A 59 -1.46 14.05 4.92
CA LYS A 59 -2.76 13.95 5.60
C LYS A 59 -3.43 12.59 5.39
N LEU A 60 -3.34 12.06 4.17
CA LEU A 60 -3.81 10.72 3.81
C LEU A 60 -2.62 9.78 3.64
N ILE A 61 -2.78 8.51 4.01
CA ILE A 61 -1.75 7.48 3.85
C ILE A 61 -2.18 6.50 2.76
N VAL A 62 -1.38 6.44 1.69
CA VAL A 62 -1.49 5.44 0.64
C VAL A 62 -0.92 4.12 1.14
N THR A 63 -1.72 3.06 0.96
CA THR A 63 -1.36 1.66 1.19
C THR A 63 -1.64 0.86 -0.08
N ASN A 64 -1.17 -0.39 -0.17
CA ASN A 64 -1.51 -1.25 -1.32
C ASN A 64 -3.03 -1.41 -1.47
N LYS A 65 -3.80 -1.44 -0.37
CA LYS A 65 -5.26 -1.46 -0.42
C LYS A 65 -5.83 -0.21 -1.09
N VAL A 66 -5.33 0.98 -0.74
CA VAL A 66 -5.75 2.23 -1.39
C VAL A 66 -5.43 2.17 -2.88
N LEU A 67 -4.25 1.69 -3.26
CA LEU A 67 -3.89 1.53 -4.67
C LEU A 67 -4.84 0.57 -5.43
N ASP A 68 -5.25 -0.53 -4.80
CA ASP A 68 -6.20 -1.49 -5.38
C ASP A 68 -7.61 -0.88 -5.48
N ASP A 69 -8.05 -0.12 -4.49
CA ASP A 69 -9.33 0.59 -4.51
C ASP A 69 -9.38 1.63 -5.64
N PHE A 70 -8.29 2.40 -5.83
CA PHE A 70 -8.14 3.35 -6.94
C PHE A 70 -8.15 2.64 -8.30
N LEU A 71 -7.47 1.49 -8.42
CA LEU A 71 -7.48 0.70 -9.64
C LEU A 71 -8.89 0.21 -9.98
N LEU A 72 -9.62 -0.33 -9.00
CA LEU A 72 -10.99 -0.79 -9.17
C LEU A 72 -11.92 0.36 -9.58
N ALA A 73 -11.86 1.49 -8.89
CA ALA A 73 -12.69 2.65 -9.21
C ALA A 73 -12.43 3.15 -10.64
N GLY A 74 -11.15 3.22 -11.06
CA GLY A 74 -10.79 3.59 -12.43
C GLY A 74 -11.29 2.58 -13.48
N MET A 75 -11.28 1.29 -13.17
CA MET A 75 -11.84 0.25 -14.04
C MET A 75 -13.36 0.34 -14.18
N LEU A 76 -14.07 0.76 -13.12
CA LEU A 76 -15.52 0.95 -13.11
C LEU A 76 -15.94 2.33 -13.67
N GLY A 77 -14.99 3.19 -14.04
CA GLY A 77 -15.28 4.54 -14.52
C GLY A 77 -15.84 5.47 -13.44
N MET A 78 -15.59 5.16 -12.17
CA MET A 78 -16.04 5.97 -11.04
C MET A 78 -15.14 7.19 -10.86
N ASP A 79 -15.73 8.32 -10.45
CA ASP A 79 -14.96 9.47 -10.00
C ASP A 79 -14.21 9.12 -8.72
N ILE A 80 -12.93 9.47 -8.66
CA ILE A 80 -12.10 9.25 -7.48
C ILE A 80 -11.77 10.59 -6.85
N ASP A 81 -12.09 10.70 -5.56
CA ASP A 81 -11.69 11.85 -4.76
C ASP A 81 -10.17 11.78 -4.50
N ALA A 82 -9.45 12.69 -5.15
CA ALA A 82 -8.01 12.84 -5.04
C ALA A 82 -7.62 14.00 -4.10
N ASP A 83 -8.60 14.63 -3.44
CA ASP A 83 -8.33 15.72 -2.50
C ASP A 83 -7.47 15.22 -1.33
N ASP A 84 -6.69 16.13 -0.74
CA ASP A 84 -5.78 15.88 0.38
C ASP A 84 -4.60 14.92 0.12
N TYR A 85 -4.53 14.26 -1.04
CA TYR A 85 -3.31 13.56 -1.47
C TYR A 85 -2.26 14.54 -1.95
N THR A 86 -1.01 14.24 -1.64
CA THR A 86 0.14 15.01 -2.15
C THR A 86 0.40 14.69 -3.62
N ALA A 87 1.05 15.62 -4.33
CA ALA A 87 1.46 15.38 -5.71
C ALA A 87 2.33 14.12 -5.89
N PHE A 88 3.15 13.78 -4.88
CA PHE A 88 3.92 12.53 -4.87
C PHE A 88 3.02 11.30 -4.84
N GLN A 89 2.02 11.30 -3.96
CA GLN A 89 1.07 10.19 -3.84
C GLN A 89 0.25 10.01 -5.11
N ILE A 90 -0.18 11.11 -5.74
CA ILE A 90 -0.88 11.07 -7.03
C ILE A 90 -0.01 10.45 -8.13
N ASP A 91 1.27 10.81 -8.22
CA ASP A 91 2.21 10.19 -9.17
C ASP A 91 2.39 8.67 -8.91
N VAL A 92 2.47 8.25 -7.63
CA VAL A 92 2.53 6.83 -7.26
C VAL A 92 1.27 6.09 -7.68
N ILE A 93 0.08 6.64 -7.40
CA ILE A 93 -1.22 6.07 -7.76
C ILE A 93 -1.33 5.93 -9.28
N GLN A 94 -0.95 6.96 -10.04
CA GLN A 94 -0.99 6.95 -11.49
C GLN A 94 -0.09 5.86 -12.09
N LYS A 95 1.14 5.72 -11.59
CA LYS A 95 2.06 4.66 -12.02
C LYS A 95 1.53 3.27 -11.69
N TRP A 96 0.93 3.09 -10.52
CA TRP A 96 0.30 1.83 -10.13
C TRP A 96 -0.84 1.47 -11.09
N TYR A 97 -1.73 2.43 -11.36
CA TYR A 97 -2.85 2.26 -12.29
C TYR A 97 -2.38 1.82 -13.68
N GLN A 98 -1.38 2.52 -14.25
CA GLN A 98 -0.80 2.14 -15.55
C GLN A 98 -0.27 0.71 -15.56
N SER A 99 0.44 0.30 -14.50
CA SER A 99 0.95 -1.07 -14.37
C SER A 99 -0.14 -2.14 -14.18
N GLY A 100 -1.31 -1.75 -13.64
CA GLY A 100 -2.47 -2.62 -13.45
C GLY A 100 -3.25 -2.82 -14.75
N VAL A 101 -3.47 -1.74 -15.51
CA VAL A 101 -4.16 -1.79 -16.81
C VAL A 101 -3.40 -2.62 -17.84
N GLU A 102 -2.06 -2.57 -17.84
CA GLU A 102 -1.23 -3.43 -18.71
C GLU A 102 -1.40 -4.93 -18.43
N LYS A 103 -1.78 -5.29 -17.20
CA LYS A 103 -2.06 -6.69 -16.81
C LYS A 103 -3.52 -7.09 -17.02
N TYR A 104 -4.36 -6.14 -17.46
CA TYR A 104 -5.80 -6.33 -17.55
C TYR A 104 -6.22 -6.88 -18.91
N ASN A 105 -7.08 -7.90 -18.92
CA ASN A 105 -7.74 -8.40 -20.12
C ASN A 105 -9.18 -7.87 -20.17
N PRO A 106 -9.53 -6.95 -21.08
CA PRO A 106 -10.87 -6.35 -21.18
C PRO A 106 -12.01 -7.37 -21.28
N ASN A 107 -11.74 -8.55 -21.84
CA ASN A 107 -12.73 -9.61 -21.98
C ASN A 107 -13.17 -10.23 -20.63
N GLN A 108 -12.34 -10.13 -19.59
CA GLN A 108 -12.70 -10.57 -18.24
C GLN A 108 -13.60 -9.57 -17.52
N SER A 109 -13.53 -8.28 -17.88
CA SER A 109 -14.42 -7.23 -17.37
C SER A 109 -15.87 -7.51 -17.74
N SER A 110 -16.12 -7.81 -19.02
CA SER A 110 -17.47 -8.08 -19.52
C SER A 110 -18.09 -9.32 -18.86
N TYR A 111 -17.27 -10.32 -18.54
CA TYR A 111 -17.72 -11.51 -17.83
C TYR A 111 -18.11 -11.20 -16.38
N LEU A 112 -17.29 -10.42 -15.66
CA LEU A 112 -17.61 -9.99 -14.30
C LEU A 112 -18.88 -9.12 -14.26
N LEU A 113 -19.00 -8.17 -15.18
CA LEU A 113 -20.20 -7.33 -15.32
C LEU A 113 -21.44 -8.19 -15.55
N GLY A 114 -21.37 -9.19 -16.44
CA GLY A 114 -22.48 -10.13 -16.68
C GLY A 114 -22.86 -10.94 -15.42
N ILE A 115 -21.89 -11.40 -14.63
CA ILE A 115 -22.17 -12.09 -13.36
C ILE A 115 -22.82 -11.14 -12.35
N LEU A 116 -22.35 -9.91 -12.23
CA LEU A 116 -22.90 -8.93 -11.29
C LEU A 116 -24.34 -8.56 -11.64
N GLU A 117 -24.63 -8.38 -12.93
CA GLU A 117 -26.00 -8.20 -13.45
C GLU A 117 -26.88 -9.42 -13.19
N GLU A 118 -26.39 -10.64 -13.45
CA GLU A 118 -27.12 -11.89 -13.14
C GLU A 118 -27.46 -12.05 -11.65
N ASN A 119 -26.64 -11.46 -10.77
CA ASN A 119 -26.86 -11.46 -9.32
C ASN A 119 -27.63 -10.22 -8.82
N GLY A 120 -28.11 -9.36 -9.71
CA GLY A 120 -28.91 -8.18 -9.38
C GLY A 120 -28.14 -7.08 -8.66
N ILE A 121 -26.81 -7.04 -8.82
CA ILE A 121 -25.95 -6.00 -8.26
C ILE A 121 -25.76 -4.93 -9.33
N ASP A 122 -26.49 -3.83 -9.19
CA ASP A 122 -26.39 -2.68 -10.07
C ASP A 122 -25.14 -1.86 -9.74
N ILE A 123 -24.32 -1.56 -10.74
CA ILE A 123 -23.11 -0.73 -10.60
C ILE A 123 -23.48 0.66 -11.13
N LEU A 124 -24.20 1.44 -10.31
CA LEU A 124 -24.53 2.84 -10.54
C LEU A 124 -23.52 3.77 -9.88
#